data_AF-A0A212DYL7-F1
#
_entry.id   AF-A0A212DYL7-F1
#
_cell.length_a   1.000
_cell.length_b   1.000
_cell.length_c   1.000
_cell.angle_alpha   90.00
_cell.angle_beta   90.00
_cell.angle_gamma   90.00
#
_symmetry.space_group_name_H-M   'P 1'
#
loop_
_entity.id
_entity.type
_entity.pdbx_description
1 polymer ?
#
loop_
_entity_poly.entity_id
_entity_poly.type
_entity_poly.pdbx_seq_one_letter_code
_entity_poly.pdbx_strand_id
1 'polypeptide(L)'
;MKKEGYLILSGKVRWQTVLYFLQTITGLFLTSFLFVHFLGVSTVWGGSRWFNWYTAHLDKNNFFIKAAVFLIFGIFLAHAANGFKIIWGYFLKTLKVYKYLADMNYRGSWLWYVHFLSGVCIFALGIIHLYIAYWGHNVTTAAMAAKHLQDGFYFGSLIALLIFAFIHSLCGIRSILIKYGILLRKRGIVNFILIAIGANVLFFGILNLFLLFWA
;
A
#
# COMPACT_ATOMS: atom_id res chain seq x y z
N MET A 1 -9.66 17.17 17.75
CA MET A 1 -8.24 17.34 18.14
C MET A 1 -8.02 17.60 19.64
N LYS A 2 -8.73 18.53 20.32
CA LYS A 2 -8.50 18.80 21.76
C LYS A 2 -8.69 17.61 22.74
N LYS A 3 -9.58 16.65 22.44
CA LYS A 3 -9.84 15.50 23.33
C LYS A 3 -8.76 14.40 23.31
N GLU A 4 -7.98 14.28 22.23
CA GLU A 4 -6.97 13.21 22.14
C GLU A 4 -5.69 13.56 22.89
N GLY A 5 -5.29 14.84 22.90
CA GLY A 5 -4.14 15.31 23.70
C GLY A 5 -4.35 15.21 25.21
N TYR A 6 -5.59 15.38 25.69
CA TYR A 6 -5.93 15.23 27.12
C TYR A 6 -5.87 13.78 27.63
N LEU A 7 -5.98 12.78 26.74
CA LEU A 7 -6.02 11.36 27.12
C LEU A 7 -4.63 10.74 27.26
N ILE A 8 -3.63 11.29 26.58
CA ILE A 8 -2.23 10.86 26.76
C ILE A 8 -1.71 11.31 28.14
N LEU A 9 -2.21 12.45 28.63
CA LEU A 9 -1.85 13.01 29.94
C LEU A 9 -2.54 12.35 31.15
N SER A 10 -3.55 11.48 30.93
CA SER A 10 -4.30 10.82 32.01
C SER A 10 -3.82 9.40 32.36
N GLY A 11 -2.73 8.92 31.74
CA GLY A 11 -2.15 7.59 31.99
C GLY A 11 -2.98 6.40 31.53
N LYS A 12 -4.19 6.59 30.99
CA LYS A 12 -5.06 5.52 30.48
C LYS A 12 -5.00 5.42 28.96
N VAL A 13 -4.14 4.53 28.44
CA VAL A 13 -4.13 4.19 27.01
C VAL A 13 -5.43 3.47 26.68
N ARG A 14 -6.30 4.10 25.88
CA ARG A 14 -7.51 3.46 25.37
C ARG A 14 -7.12 2.52 24.24
N TRP A 15 -7.74 1.34 24.19
CA TRP A 15 -7.48 0.34 23.14
C TRP A 15 -7.59 0.91 21.71
N GLN A 16 -8.50 1.86 21.49
CA GLN A 16 -8.62 2.57 20.22
C GLN A 16 -7.34 3.33 19.82
N THR A 17 -6.65 3.96 20.77
CA THR A 17 -5.38 4.66 20.51
C THR A 17 -4.31 3.70 20.02
N VAL A 18 -4.22 2.51 20.62
CA VAL A 18 -3.30 1.44 20.20
C VAL A 18 -3.62 1.00 18.77
N LEU A 19 -4.89 0.72 18.46
CA LEU A 19 -5.31 0.32 17.11
C LEU A 19 -4.95 1.39 16.07
N TYR A 20 -5.19 2.68 16.35
CA TYR A 20 -4.82 3.76 15.43
C TYR A 20 -3.31 3.92 15.24
N PHE A 21 -2.54 3.69 16.29
CA PHE A 21 -1.08 3.74 16.24
C PHE A 21 -0.53 2.58 15.42
N LEU A 22 -0.99 1.35 15.70
CA LEU A 22 -0.63 0.17 14.92
C LEU A 22 -1.04 0.30 13.44
N GLN A 23 -2.21 0.88 13.14
CA GLN A 23 -2.62 1.15 11.75
C GLN A 23 -1.63 2.07 11.04
N THR A 24 -1.14 3.08 11.75
CA THR A 24 -0.21 4.08 11.21
C THR A 24 1.16 3.45 10.95
N ILE A 25 1.70 2.70 11.92
CA ILE A 25 3.00 2.03 11.78
C ILE A 25 2.98 0.99 10.66
N THR A 26 2.00 0.08 10.69
CA THR A 26 1.88 -0.96 9.67
C THR A 26 1.65 -0.35 8.27
N GLY A 27 0.85 0.72 8.17
CA GLY A 27 0.65 1.45 6.92
C GLY A 27 1.94 2.09 6.39
N LEU A 28 2.68 2.78 7.25
CA LEU A 28 3.97 3.38 6.86
C LEU A 28 4.98 2.31 6.45
N PHE A 29 5.06 1.21 7.18
CA PHE A 29 5.94 0.09 6.85
C PHE A 29 5.60 -0.51 5.48
N LEU A 30 4.33 -0.80 5.20
CA LEU A 30 3.88 -1.36 3.92
C LEU A 30 4.09 -0.38 2.76
N THR A 31 3.83 0.91 2.98
CA THR A 31 4.15 1.97 2.01
C THR A 31 5.65 2.00 1.71
N SER A 32 6.51 1.99 2.73
CA SER A 32 7.96 1.97 2.55
C SER A 32 8.43 0.72 1.81
N PHE A 33 7.88 -0.45 2.16
CA PHE A 33 8.11 -1.69 1.44
C PHE A 33 7.72 -1.57 -0.03
N LEU A 34 6.55 -1.00 -0.34
CA LEU A 34 6.08 -0.81 -1.72
C LEU A 34 7.07 0.04 -2.53
N PHE A 35 7.62 1.11 -1.95
CA PHE A 35 8.65 1.93 -2.60
C PHE A 35 9.96 1.16 -2.84
N VAL A 36 10.47 0.43 -1.85
CA VAL A 36 11.69 -0.38 -2.02
C VAL A 36 11.47 -1.49 -3.04
N HIS A 37 10.33 -2.17 -2.98
CA HIS A 37 9.94 -3.20 -3.93
C HIS A 37 9.87 -2.63 -5.35
N PHE A 38 9.24 -1.47 -5.52
CA PHE A 38 9.17 -0.77 -6.80
C PHE A 38 10.56 -0.48 -7.38
N LEU A 39 11.50 0.00 -6.56
CA LEU A 39 12.88 0.25 -7.00
C LEU A 39 13.59 -1.05 -7.41
N GLY A 40 13.39 -2.14 -6.66
CA GLY A 40 13.93 -3.45 -6.98
C GLY A 40 13.45 -3.96 -8.35
N VAL A 41 12.14 -3.93 -8.60
CA VAL A 41 11.60 -4.35 -9.92
C VAL A 41 11.96 -3.38 -11.04
N SER A 42 12.23 -2.11 -10.73
CA SER A 42 12.70 -1.11 -11.70
C SER A 42 14.13 -1.34 -12.20
N THR A 43 14.89 -2.27 -11.62
CA THR A 43 16.23 -2.64 -12.12
C THR A 43 16.20 -3.18 -13.56
N VAL A 44 15.02 -3.60 -14.05
CA VAL A 44 14.79 -3.99 -15.46
C VAL A 44 15.09 -2.87 -16.45
N TRP A 45 15.09 -1.60 -16.04
CA TRP A 45 15.48 -0.49 -16.92
C TRP A 45 16.94 -0.57 -17.39
N GLY A 46 17.81 -1.23 -16.64
CA GLY A 46 19.16 -1.57 -17.09
C GLY A 46 19.21 -2.75 -18.07
N GLY A 47 18.08 -3.41 -18.33
CA GLY A 47 17.96 -4.65 -19.08
C GLY A 47 18.02 -5.89 -18.20
N SER A 48 17.74 -7.07 -18.79
CA SER A 48 17.64 -8.35 -18.08
C SER A 48 18.90 -8.69 -17.27
N ARG A 49 20.10 -8.24 -17.71
CA ARG A 49 21.35 -8.43 -16.97
C ARG A 49 21.34 -7.76 -15.60
N TRP A 50 20.85 -6.51 -15.50
CA TRP A 50 20.81 -5.77 -14.24
C TRP A 50 19.76 -6.32 -13.29
N PHE A 51 18.58 -6.68 -13.81
CA PHE A 51 17.55 -7.35 -13.03
C PHE A 51 18.06 -8.67 -12.43
N ASN A 52 18.65 -9.53 -13.27
CA ASN A 52 19.21 -10.81 -12.83
C ASN A 52 20.35 -10.64 -11.82
N TRP A 53 21.19 -9.61 -12.01
CA TRP A 53 22.24 -9.29 -11.05
C TRP A 53 21.65 -8.88 -9.70
N TYR A 54 20.64 -8.02 -9.70
CA TYR A 54 19.96 -7.56 -8.50
C TYR A 54 19.29 -8.71 -7.74
N THR A 55 18.50 -9.55 -8.41
CA THR A 55 17.82 -10.68 -7.78
C THR A 55 18.81 -11.70 -7.22
N ALA A 56 19.91 -11.98 -7.94
CA ALA A 56 20.96 -12.89 -7.47
C ALA A 56 21.73 -12.36 -6.25
N HIS A 57 21.94 -11.06 -6.15
CA HIS A 57 22.59 -10.43 -4.99
C HIS A 57 21.64 -10.27 -3.80
N LEU A 58 20.35 -10.07 -4.06
CA LEU A 58 19.34 -9.92 -3.03
C LEU A 58 19.18 -11.22 -2.23
N ASP A 59 19.13 -12.36 -2.92
CA ASP A 59 18.96 -13.65 -2.25
C ASP A 59 19.35 -14.85 -3.10
N LYS A 60 20.62 -15.23 -3.01
CA LYS A 60 21.19 -16.36 -3.75
C LYS A 60 20.47 -17.70 -3.52
N ASN A 61 19.88 -17.90 -2.33
CA ASN A 61 19.28 -19.17 -1.91
C ASN A 61 17.75 -19.12 -1.76
N ASN A 62 17.09 -18.03 -2.18
CA ASN A 62 15.65 -17.80 -1.98
C ASN A 62 15.17 -17.87 -0.51
N PHE A 63 16.08 -17.78 0.47
CA PHE A 63 15.71 -17.77 1.89
C PHE A 63 15.20 -16.40 2.35
N PHE A 64 15.95 -15.34 2.09
CA PHE A 64 15.63 -13.98 2.51
C PHE A 64 14.36 -13.43 1.84
N ILE A 65 14.13 -13.72 0.56
CA ILE A 65 12.93 -13.36 -0.18
C ILE A 65 11.73 -14.09 0.42
N LYS A 66 11.81 -15.40 0.67
CA LYS A 66 10.69 -16.14 1.28
C LYS A 66 10.38 -15.66 2.69
N ALA A 67 11.41 -15.45 3.51
CA ALA A 67 11.26 -14.90 4.86
C ALA A 67 10.66 -13.49 4.81
N ALA A 68 11.11 -12.63 3.89
CA ALA A 68 10.56 -11.30 3.68
C ALA A 68 9.09 -11.38 3.24
N VAL A 69 8.75 -12.19 2.24
CA VAL A 69 7.37 -12.35 1.77
C VAL A 69 6.46 -12.85 2.90
N PHE A 70 6.91 -13.80 3.72
CA PHE A 70 6.15 -14.27 4.88
C PHE A 70 5.91 -13.16 5.90
N LEU A 71 6.95 -12.39 6.23
CA LEU A 71 6.86 -11.25 7.14
C LEU A 71 5.91 -10.16 6.61
N ILE A 72 6.07 -9.79 5.33
CA ILE A 72 5.20 -8.83 4.64
C ILE A 72 3.76 -9.31 4.64
N PHE A 73 3.51 -10.60 4.37
CA PHE A 73 2.18 -11.18 4.39
C PHE A 73 1.56 -11.09 5.80
N GLY A 74 2.31 -11.38 6.85
CA GLY A 74 1.85 -11.22 8.23
C GLY A 74 1.49 -9.76 8.58
N ILE A 75 2.33 -8.80 8.20
CA ILE A 75 2.09 -7.37 8.44
C ILE A 75 0.91 -6.87 7.59
N PHE A 76 0.78 -7.34 6.36
CA PHE A 76 -0.32 -7.05 5.46
C PHE A 76 -1.67 -7.49 6.05
N LEU A 77 -1.74 -8.73 6.54
CA LEU A 77 -2.94 -9.25 7.22
C LEU A 77 -3.24 -8.47 8.51
N ALA A 78 -2.22 -8.13 9.30
CA ALA A 78 -2.40 -7.33 10.51
C ALA A 78 -2.93 -5.93 10.19
N HIS A 79 -2.40 -5.28 9.15
CA HIS A 79 -2.84 -3.96 8.67
C HIS A 79 -4.30 -4.00 8.19
N ALA A 80 -4.65 -5.00 7.38
CA ALA A 80 -6.01 -5.20 6.89
C ALA A 80 -6.98 -5.46 8.03
N ALA A 81 -6.68 -6.43 8.91
CA ALA A 81 -7.54 -6.79 10.04
C ALA A 81 -7.79 -5.61 10.99
N ASN A 82 -6.75 -4.82 11.27
CA ASN A 82 -6.88 -3.64 12.11
C ASN A 82 -7.69 -2.52 11.41
N GLY A 83 -7.48 -2.31 10.11
CA GLY A 83 -8.29 -1.43 9.28
C GLY A 83 -9.77 -1.81 9.32
N PHE A 84 -10.09 -3.09 9.11
CA PHE A 84 -11.45 -3.62 9.19
C PHE A 84 -12.08 -3.39 10.57
N LYS A 85 -11.34 -3.62 11.67
CA LYS A 85 -11.85 -3.36 13.04
C LYS A 85 -12.19 -1.89 13.25
N ILE A 86 -11.34 -0.97 12.78
CA ILE A 86 -11.58 0.47 12.87
C ILE A 86 -12.84 0.81 12.07
N ILE A 87 -12.92 0.36 10.82
CA ILE A 87 -14.05 0.63 9.91
C ILE A 87 -15.36 0.07 10.47
N TRP A 88 -15.36 -1.18 10.95
CA TRP A 88 -16.53 -1.80 11.57
C TRP A 88 -17.03 -1.02 12.79
N GLY A 89 -16.10 -0.58 13.65
CA GLY A 89 -16.42 0.27 14.80
C GLY A 89 -17.02 1.63 14.42
N TYR A 90 -16.71 2.15 13.22
CA TYR A 90 -17.39 3.31 12.65
C TYR A 90 -18.77 2.94 12.09
N PHE A 91 -18.89 1.91 11.25
CA PHE A 91 -20.16 1.47 10.65
C PHE A 91 -21.27 1.23 11.68
N LEU A 92 -20.94 0.55 12.79
CA LEU A 92 -21.89 0.33 13.90
C LEU A 92 -22.39 1.63 14.54
N LYS A 93 -21.60 2.71 14.47
CA LYS A 93 -21.97 4.04 14.95
C LYS A 93 -22.66 4.87 13.86
N THR A 94 -22.29 4.72 12.58
CA THR A 94 -22.85 5.49 11.44
C THR A 94 -24.20 5.01 10.95
N LEU A 95 -24.67 3.80 11.26
CA LEU A 95 -26.09 3.44 11.05
C LEU A 95 -27.06 4.43 11.75
N LYS A 96 -26.59 5.14 12.79
CA LYS A 96 -27.33 6.24 13.44
C LYS A 96 -27.07 7.64 12.85
N VAL A 97 -26.04 7.81 12.00
CA VAL A 97 -25.51 9.12 11.53
C VAL A 97 -25.65 9.30 10.01
N TYR A 98 -25.97 8.25 9.24
CA TYR A 98 -26.12 8.29 7.78
C TYR A 98 -27.11 9.36 7.30
N LYS A 99 -28.13 9.68 8.11
CA LYS A 99 -29.08 10.79 7.89
C LYS A 99 -28.45 12.19 7.89
N TYR A 100 -27.22 12.36 8.38
CA TYR A 100 -26.57 13.67 8.57
C TYR A 100 -25.38 13.94 7.62
N LEU A 101 -24.86 12.92 6.95
CA LEU A 101 -23.65 13.02 6.10
C LEU A 101 -23.96 13.12 4.61
N ALA A 102 -25.18 12.78 4.17
CA ALA A 102 -25.61 12.91 2.78
C ALA A 102 -25.55 14.37 2.28
N ASP A 103 -25.64 15.36 3.18
CA ASP A 103 -25.57 16.80 2.87
C ASP A 103 -24.14 17.37 2.87
N MET A 104 -23.12 16.61 3.29
CA MET A 104 -21.76 17.13 3.38
C MET A 104 -20.93 16.73 2.16
N ASN A 105 -20.97 17.58 1.12
CA ASN A 105 -20.11 17.54 -0.06
C ASN A 105 -18.64 17.89 0.27
N TYR A 106 -18.04 17.19 1.23
CA TYR A 106 -16.70 17.44 1.73
C TYR A 106 -15.70 16.54 1.02
N ARG A 107 -14.76 17.10 0.25
CA ARG A 107 -13.70 16.33 -0.46
C ARG A 107 -12.94 15.31 0.41
N GLY A 108 -12.93 15.47 1.74
CA GLY A 108 -12.39 14.49 2.67
C GLY A 108 -13.18 13.17 2.77
N SER A 109 -14.49 13.17 2.54
CA SER A 109 -15.31 11.95 2.52
C SER A 109 -15.06 11.11 1.28
N TRP A 110 -14.86 11.74 0.12
CA TRP A 110 -14.50 11.04 -1.12
C TRP A 110 -13.13 10.37 -1.04
N LEU A 111 -12.10 11.07 -0.54
CA LEU A 111 -10.77 10.48 -0.34
C LEU A 111 -10.79 9.31 0.66
N TRP A 112 -11.64 9.40 1.69
CA TRP A 112 -11.84 8.27 2.61
C TRP A 112 -12.47 7.06 1.90
N TYR A 113 -13.49 7.29 1.06
CA TYR A 113 -14.14 6.22 0.29
C TYR A 113 -13.17 5.57 -0.71
N VAL A 114 -12.39 6.36 -1.44
CA VAL A 114 -11.35 5.86 -2.35
C VAL A 114 -10.28 5.06 -1.59
N HIS A 115 -9.86 5.54 -0.41
CA HIS A 115 -8.91 4.83 0.45
C HIS A 115 -9.47 3.49 0.94
N PHE A 116 -10.74 3.46 1.35
CA PHE A 116 -11.44 2.24 1.75
C PHE A 116 -11.55 1.24 0.58
N LEU A 117 -12.08 1.68 -0.56
CA LEU A 117 -12.31 0.82 -1.72
C LEU A 117 -10.99 0.25 -2.27
N SER A 118 -9.97 1.09 -2.40
CA SER A 118 -8.63 0.64 -2.79
C SER A 118 -8.07 -0.39 -1.81
N GLY A 119 -8.29 -0.24 -0.50
CA GLY A 119 -7.88 -1.22 0.51
C GLY A 119 -8.54 -2.58 0.32
N VAL A 120 -9.83 -2.61 -0.03
CA VAL A 120 -10.55 -3.86 -0.35
C VAL A 120 -10.00 -4.52 -1.61
N CYS A 121 -9.76 -3.75 -2.67
CA CYS A 121 -9.17 -4.27 -3.90
C CYS A 121 -7.76 -4.83 -3.67
N ILE A 122 -6.91 -4.12 -2.90
CA ILE A 122 -5.57 -4.58 -2.53
C ILE A 122 -5.66 -5.83 -1.67
N PHE A 123 -6.65 -5.98 -0.78
CA PHE A 123 -6.79 -7.19 0.02
C PHE A 123 -6.91 -8.44 -0.87
N ALA A 124 -7.77 -8.40 -1.88
CA ALA A 124 -7.91 -9.51 -2.82
C ALA A 124 -6.66 -9.69 -3.71
N LEU A 125 -6.22 -8.63 -4.39
CA LEU A 125 -5.11 -8.69 -5.36
C LEU A 125 -3.76 -8.95 -4.70
N GLY A 126 -3.54 -8.37 -3.52
CA GLY A 126 -2.34 -8.52 -2.72
C GLY A 126 -2.17 -9.93 -2.16
N ILE A 127 -3.26 -10.62 -1.78
CA ILE A 127 -3.19 -12.04 -1.41
C ILE A 127 -2.72 -12.88 -2.59
N ILE A 128 -3.29 -12.67 -3.78
CA ILE A 128 -2.90 -13.39 -5.00
C ILE A 128 -1.41 -13.14 -5.29
N HIS A 129 -0.99 -11.88 -5.29
CA HIS A 129 0.40 -11.50 -5.56
C HIS A 129 1.39 -12.09 -4.54
N LEU A 130 1.10 -11.99 -3.24
CA LEU A 130 1.97 -12.52 -2.18
C LEU A 130 1.99 -14.06 -2.15
N TYR A 131 0.87 -14.72 -2.44
CA TYR A 131 0.80 -16.17 -2.60
C TYR A 131 1.70 -16.64 -3.73
N ILE A 132 1.57 -15.98 -4.89
CA ILE A 132 2.37 -16.26 -6.07
C ILE A 132 3.86 -15.97 -5.81
N ALA A 133 4.20 -14.88 -5.14
CA ALA A 133 5.58 -14.55 -4.77
C ALA A 133 6.21 -15.57 -3.79
N TYR A 134 5.42 -16.20 -2.92
CA TYR A 134 5.93 -17.19 -1.96
C TYR A 134 6.01 -18.61 -2.55
N TRP A 135 4.95 -19.05 -3.24
CA TRP A 135 4.79 -20.43 -3.71
C TRP A 135 4.98 -20.58 -5.21
N GLY A 136 4.50 -19.61 -5.98
CA GLY A 136 4.43 -19.68 -7.43
C GLY A 136 5.77 -19.41 -8.11
N HIS A 137 6.62 -18.57 -7.52
CA HIS A 137 7.75 -18.00 -8.24
C HIS A 137 9.03 -17.88 -7.40
N ASN A 138 10.04 -18.66 -7.76
CA ASN A 138 11.42 -18.23 -7.56
C ASN A 138 11.78 -17.27 -8.70
N VAL A 139 11.19 -16.06 -8.78
CA VAL A 139 11.60 -15.07 -9.82
C VAL A 139 13.03 -14.62 -9.51
N THR A 140 13.99 -15.39 -9.99
CA THR A 140 15.41 -15.08 -9.87
C THR A 140 15.94 -14.46 -11.17
N THR A 141 15.15 -14.46 -12.24
CA THR A 141 15.54 -13.88 -13.54
C THR A 141 14.39 -13.13 -14.22
N ALA A 142 14.75 -12.22 -15.12
CA ALA A 142 13.80 -11.45 -15.93
C ALA A 142 12.97 -12.35 -16.84
N ALA A 143 13.57 -13.36 -17.47
CA ALA A 143 12.85 -14.33 -18.32
C ALA A 143 11.78 -15.12 -17.54
N MET A 144 12.06 -15.46 -16.27
CA MET A 144 11.06 -16.09 -15.40
C MET A 144 9.93 -15.10 -15.07
N ALA A 145 10.27 -13.84 -14.76
CA ALA A 145 9.26 -12.80 -14.57
C ALA A 145 8.37 -12.64 -15.80
N ALA A 146 8.97 -12.59 -17.00
CA ALA A 146 8.29 -12.46 -18.29
C ALA A 146 7.30 -13.60 -18.52
N LYS A 147 7.73 -14.86 -18.32
CA LYS A 147 6.86 -16.04 -18.45
C LYS A 147 5.60 -15.94 -17.59
N HIS A 148 5.71 -15.37 -16.39
CA HIS A 148 4.56 -15.20 -15.51
C HIS A 148 3.70 -14.01 -15.91
N LEU A 149 4.30 -12.90 -16.32
CA LEU A 149 3.59 -11.73 -16.83
C LEU A 149 2.87 -12.01 -18.15
N GLN A 150 3.29 -13.00 -18.92
CA GLN A 150 2.59 -13.43 -20.13
C GLN A 150 1.27 -14.17 -19.83
N ASP A 151 1.02 -14.54 -18.58
CA ASP A 151 -0.33 -14.90 -18.13
C ASP A 151 -1.21 -13.63 -18.05
N GLY A 152 -2.17 -13.52 -18.97
CA GLY A 152 -2.97 -12.30 -19.13
C GLY A 152 -3.77 -11.91 -17.89
N PHE A 153 -4.23 -12.88 -17.09
CA PHE A 153 -4.92 -12.59 -15.83
C PHE A 153 -3.95 -12.02 -14.79
N TYR A 154 -2.79 -12.65 -14.62
CA TYR A 154 -1.78 -12.18 -13.68
C TYR A 154 -1.28 -10.76 -14.05
N PHE A 155 -1.01 -10.50 -15.32
CA PHE A 155 -0.62 -9.17 -15.80
C PHE A 155 -1.66 -8.09 -15.48
N GLY A 156 -2.94 -8.36 -15.81
CA GLY A 156 -4.04 -7.45 -15.49
C GLY A 156 -4.18 -7.24 -13.98
N SER A 157 -4.00 -8.28 -13.19
CA SER A 157 -4.05 -8.20 -11.72
C SER A 157 -2.93 -7.32 -11.15
N LEU A 158 -1.73 -7.33 -11.76
CA LEU A 158 -0.62 -6.48 -11.34
C LEU A 158 -0.80 -5.02 -11.72
N ILE A 159 -1.37 -4.73 -12.89
CA ILE A 159 -1.74 -3.36 -13.27
C ILE A 159 -2.77 -2.81 -12.29
N ALA A 160 -3.82 -3.59 -11.99
CA ALA A 160 -4.83 -3.20 -11.02
C ALA A 160 -4.22 -3.02 -9.62
N LEU A 161 -3.38 -3.94 -9.18
CA LEU A 161 -2.70 -3.88 -7.88
C LEU A 161 -1.80 -2.64 -7.79
N LEU A 162 -1.03 -2.32 -8.83
CA LEU A 162 -0.21 -1.11 -8.91
C LEU A 162 -1.07 0.15 -8.70
N ILE A 163 -2.18 0.27 -9.43
CA ILE A 163 -3.09 1.43 -9.33
C ILE A 163 -3.66 1.53 -7.90
N PHE A 164 -4.25 0.46 -7.38
CA PHE A 164 -4.91 0.50 -6.08
C PHE A 164 -3.91 0.67 -4.93
N ALA A 165 -2.83 -0.10 -4.89
CA ALA A 165 -1.79 -0.03 -3.85
C ALA A 165 -1.24 1.39 -3.74
N PHE A 166 -1.02 2.01 -4.88
CA PHE A 166 -0.45 3.33 -4.92
C PHE A 166 -1.45 4.43 -4.51
N ILE A 167 -2.69 4.40 -5.01
CA ILE A 167 -3.77 5.31 -4.57
C ILE A 167 -4.00 5.19 -3.05
N HIS A 168 -4.05 3.96 -2.55
CA HIS A 168 -4.23 3.68 -1.13
C HIS A 168 -3.09 4.26 -0.30
N SER A 169 -1.85 4.02 -0.71
CA SER A 169 -0.64 4.53 -0.07
C SER A 169 -0.64 6.06 0.01
N LEU A 170 -0.93 6.77 -1.10
CA LEU A 170 -0.98 8.24 -1.08
C LEU A 170 -2.10 8.79 -0.18
N CYS A 171 -3.29 8.17 -0.22
CA CYS A 171 -4.40 8.57 0.64
C CYS A 171 -4.05 8.35 2.12
N GLY A 172 -3.37 7.24 2.44
CA GLY A 172 -2.86 6.89 3.76
C GLY A 172 -1.83 7.90 4.25
N ILE A 173 -0.77 8.16 3.47
CA ILE A 173 0.27 9.15 3.77
C ILE A 173 -0.36 10.52 4.02
N ARG A 174 -1.24 10.98 3.13
CA ARG A 174 -1.94 12.26 3.28
C ARG A 174 -2.72 12.31 4.60
N SER A 175 -3.44 11.24 4.93
CA SER A 175 -4.23 11.16 6.17
C SER A 175 -3.34 11.19 7.41
N ILE A 176 -2.19 10.52 7.39
CA ILE A 176 -1.18 10.56 8.46
C ILE A 176 -0.64 11.98 8.60
N LEU A 177 -0.19 12.60 7.52
CA LEU A 177 0.34 13.97 7.52
C LEU A 177 -0.68 15.00 8.05
N ILE A 178 -1.98 14.83 7.77
CA ILE A 178 -3.05 15.67 8.35
C ILE A 178 -3.22 15.38 9.84
N LYS A 179 -3.31 14.09 10.21
CA LYS A 179 -3.55 13.64 11.59
C LYS A 179 -2.48 14.15 12.55
N TYR A 180 -1.22 14.14 12.12
CA TYR A 180 -0.09 14.63 12.92
C TYR A 180 0.21 16.11 12.71
N GLY A 181 -0.68 16.86 12.05
CA GLY A 181 -0.58 18.32 11.93
C GLY A 181 0.49 18.85 10.96
N ILE A 182 1.26 17.98 10.31
CA ILE A 182 2.32 18.33 9.35
C ILE A 182 1.73 19.10 8.15
N LEU A 183 0.51 18.75 7.75
CA LEU A 183 -0.20 19.33 6.61
C LEU A 183 -0.99 20.61 6.93
N LEU A 184 -0.87 21.22 8.11
CA LEU A 184 -1.76 22.34 8.50
C LEU A 184 -1.48 23.67 7.77
N ARG A 185 -0.26 23.90 7.26
CA ARG A 185 0.14 25.20 6.68
C ARG A 185 0.48 25.17 5.17
N LYS A 186 0.75 24.00 4.56
CA LYS A 186 1.19 23.85 3.15
C LYS A 186 0.38 22.83 2.33
N ARG A 187 -0.95 22.79 2.52
CA ARG A 187 -1.82 21.76 1.91
C ARG A 187 -1.71 21.66 0.38
N GLY A 188 -1.65 22.79 -0.32
CA GLY A 188 -1.57 22.82 -1.79
C GLY A 188 -0.30 22.14 -2.32
N ILE A 189 0.87 22.57 -1.82
CA ILE A 189 2.18 22.05 -2.23
C ILE A 189 2.31 20.55 -1.93
N VAL A 190 1.91 20.11 -0.74
CA VAL A 190 2.01 18.70 -0.37
C VAL A 190 1.08 17.84 -1.21
N ASN A 191 -0.16 18.28 -1.48
CA ASN A 191 -1.05 17.54 -2.38
C ASN A 191 -0.47 17.44 -3.80
N PHE A 192 0.12 18.54 -4.32
CA PHE A 192 0.79 18.54 -5.62
C PHE A 192 1.95 17.54 -5.64
N ILE A 193 2.82 17.54 -4.61
CA ILE A 193 3.93 16.59 -4.50
C ILE A 193 3.42 15.15 -4.47
N LEU A 194 2.40 14.85 -3.66
CA LEU A 194 1.84 13.49 -3.59
C LEU A 194 1.28 13.04 -4.95
N ILE A 195 0.54 13.92 -5.64
CA ILE A 195 0.01 13.62 -6.99
C ILE A 195 1.15 13.41 -7.99
N ALA A 196 2.18 14.27 -7.96
CA ALA A 196 3.33 14.16 -8.85
C ALA A 196 4.11 12.86 -8.62
N ILE A 197 4.39 12.51 -7.37
CA ILE A 197 4.99 11.20 -7.01
C ILE A 197 4.12 10.09 -7.58
N GLY A 198 2.80 10.24 -7.50
CA GLY A 198 1.89 9.24 -7.99
C GLY A 198 1.81 9.04 -9.48
N ALA A 199 1.75 10.13 -10.22
CA ALA A 199 1.82 10.08 -11.67
C ALA A 199 3.12 9.40 -12.12
N ASN A 200 4.26 9.72 -11.47
CA ASN A 200 5.54 9.11 -11.79
C ASN A 200 5.57 7.61 -11.47
N VAL A 201 5.17 7.20 -10.26
CA VAL A 201 5.18 5.77 -9.87
C VAL A 201 4.25 4.95 -10.75
N LEU A 202 3.06 5.46 -11.10
CA LEU A 202 2.15 4.76 -12.01
C LEU A 202 2.74 4.66 -13.42
N PHE A 203 3.28 5.75 -13.95
CA PHE A 203 3.90 5.76 -15.28
C PHE A 203 5.08 4.79 -15.37
N PHE A 204 6.07 4.94 -14.48
CA PHE A 204 7.24 4.07 -14.46
C PHE A 204 6.88 2.63 -14.07
N GLY A 205 5.87 2.41 -13.23
CA GLY A 205 5.41 1.08 -12.85
C GLY A 205 4.74 0.33 -13.99
N ILE A 206 3.90 1.01 -14.78
CA ILE A 206 3.33 0.43 -15.98
C ILE A 206 4.45 0.08 -16.97
N LEU A 207 5.41 0.99 -17.17
CA LEU A 207 6.57 0.72 -18.02
C LEU A 207 7.43 -0.44 -17.51
N ASN A 208 7.64 -0.58 -16.20
CA ASN A 208 8.34 -1.73 -15.61
C ASN A 208 7.65 -3.05 -15.97
N LEU A 209 6.33 -3.11 -15.82
CA LEU A 209 5.55 -4.30 -16.15
C LEU A 209 5.67 -4.62 -17.64
N PHE A 210 5.61 -3.62 -18.53
CA PHE A 210 5.82 -3.82 -19.96
C PHE A 210 7.25 -4.27 -20.29
N LEU A 211 8.28 -3.67 -19.70
CA LEU A 211 9.66 -4.08 -19.91
C LEU A 211 9.88 -5.52 -19.47
N LEU A 212 9.39 -5.90 -18.28
CA LEU A 212 9.49 -7.27 -17.78
C LEU A 212 8.68 -8.26 -18.61
N PHE A 213 7.56 -7.86 -19.21
CA PHE A 213 6.75 -8.73 -20.07
C PHE A 213 7.52 -9.23 -21.31
N TRP A 214 8.47 -8.42 -21.80
CA TRP A 214 9.27 -8.70 -23.00
C TRP A 214 10.74 -9.08 -22.69
N ALA A 215 11.10 -9.29 -21.42
CA ALA A 215 12.49 -9.44 -20.96
C ALA A 215 13.03 -10.88 -20.92
#